data_AF-A0A7W4BR86-F1
#
_entry.id   AF-A0A7W4BR86-F1
#
_cell.length_a   1.000
_cell.length_b   1.000
_cell.length_c   1.000
_cell.angle_alpha   90.00
_cell.angle_beta   90.00
_cell.angle_gamma   90.00
#
_symmetry.space_group_name_H-M   'P 1'
#
loop_
_entity.id
_entity.type
_entity.pdbx_description
1 polymer ?
#
loop_
_entity_poly.entity_id
_entity_poly.type
_entity_poly.pdbx_seq_one_letter_code
_entity_poly.pdbx_strand_id
1 'polypeptide(L)'
;MASKQFQNILHHITNLNYAQLKKLRHEVESNIATNQVGQAIADHEESISHCPHCDSHNLNRWGMTKQGIQRFKCKSCNKTFNALADSPLYRMKKAEKWIEYTKLMWEGVSLRKSA
;
A
#
# COMPACT_ATOMS: atom_id res chain seq x y z
N MET A 1 -12.21 -3.88 -5.76
CA MET A 1 -12.51 -4.16 -7.17
C MET A 1 -11.76 -3.12 -7.97
N ALA A 2 -11.00 -3.52 -8.97
CA ALA A 2 -10.30 -2.57 -9.82
C ALA A 2 -11.30 -1.63 -10.51
N SER A 3 -10.93 -0.37 -10.70
CA SER A 3 -11.82 0.60 -11.35
C SER A 3 -12.16 0.14 -12.77
N LYS A 4 -13.32 0.55 -13.30
CA LYS A 4 -13.71 0.27 -14.69
C LYS A 4 -12.63 0.76 -15.68
N GLN A 5 -12.01 1.89 -15.36
CA GLN A 5 -10.90 2.45 -16.12
C GLN A 5 -9.68 1.50 -16.14
N PHE A 6 -9.31 0.93 -15.00
CA PHE A 6 -8.19 -0.01 -14.93
C PHE A 6 -8.47 -1.29 -15.74
N GLN A 7 -9.70 -1.81 -15.67
CA GLN A 7 -10.09 -2.97 -16.50
C GLN A 7 -10.00 -2.67 -18.00
N ASN A 8 -10.40 -1.48 -18.43
CA ASN A 8 -10.24 -1.05 -19.82
C ASN A 8 -8.77 -0.99 -20.23
N ILE A 9 -7.88 -0.48 -19.39
CA ILE A 9 -6.42 -0.47 -19.66
C ILE A 9 -5.93 -1.90 -19.88
N LEU A 10 -6.27 -2.83 -18.97
CA LEU A 10 -5.86 -4.23 -19.09
C LEU A 10 -6.34 -4.87 -20.40
N HIS A 11 -7.56 -4.56 -20.83
CA HIS A 11 -8.10 -5.04 -22.10
C HIS A 11 -7.32 -4.51 -23.31
N HIS A 12 -6.88 -3.24 -23.29
CA HIS A 12 -6.13 -2.68 -24.41
C HIS A 12 -4.68 -3.18 -24.50
N ILE A 13 -4.08 -3.61 -23.39
CA ILE A 13 -2.70 -4.15 -23.37
C ILE A 13 -2.56 -5.35 -24.30
N THR A 14 -3.60 -6.19 -24.44
CA THR A 14 -3.55 -7.40 -25.30
C THR A 14 -3.43 -7.08 -26.79
N ASN A 15 -3.73 -5.84 -27.18
CA ASN A 15 -3.71 -5.41 -28.58
C ASN A 15 -2.41 -4.65 -28.94
N LEU A 16 -1.49 -4.48 -27.99
CA LEU A 16 -0.24 -3.76 -28.21
C LEU A 16 0.78 -4.64 -28.94
N ASN A 17 1.53 -4.03 -29.86
CA ASN A 17 2.66 -4.69 -30.49
C ASN A 17 3.90 -4.70 -29.56
N TYR A 18 4.93 -5.46 -29.94
CA TYR A 18 6.13 -5.62 -29.11
C TYR A 18 6.84 -4.30 -28.75
N ALA A 19 6.94 -3.35 -29.69
CA ALA A 19 7.57 -2.05 -29.44
C ALA A 19 6.77 -1.23 -28.42
N GLN A 20 5.44 -1.24 -28.53
CA GLN A 20 4.54 -0.58 -27.58
C GLN A 20 4.59 -1.24 -26.20
N LEU A 21 4.62 -2.56 -26.12
CA LEU A 21 4.77 -3.29 -24.84
C LEU A 21 6.09 -2.97 -24.16
N LYS A 22 7.20 -2.91 -24.91
CA LYS A 22 8.51 -2.52 -24.36
C LYS A 22 8.49 -1.10 -23.80
N LYS A 23 7.88 -0.15 -24.53
CA LYS A 23 7.71 1.22 -24.05
C LYS A 23 6.81 1.28 -22.81
N LEU A 24 5.68 0.58 -22.81
CA LEU A 24 4.76 0.51 -21.67
C LEU A 24 5.45 -0.01 -20.42
N ARG A 25 6.22 -1.09 -20.53
CA ARG A 25 6.98 -1.63 -19.39
C ARG A 25 7.92 -0.59 -18.80
N HIS A 26 8.69 0.11 -19.64
CA HIS A 26 9.60 1.15 -19.19
C HIS A 26 8.88 2.29 -18.46
N GLU A 27 7.76 2.77 -19.01
CA GLU A 27 6.95 3.82 -18.36
C GLU A 27 6.39 3.35 -17.02
N VAL A 28 5.86 2.12 -16.95
CA VAL A 28 5.33 1.54 -15.71
C VAL A 28 6.44 1.40 -14.66
N GLU A 29 7.59 0.86 -15.03
CA GLU A 29 8.76 0.75 -14.14
C GLU A 29 9.21 2.12 -13.61
N SER A 30 9.27 3.14 -14.47
CA SER A 30 9.60 4.51 -14.09
C SER A 30 8.58 5.12 -13.12
N ASN A 31 7.28 4.92 -13.37
CA ASN A 31 6.22 5.39 -12.48
C ASN A 31 6.24 4.65 -11.14
N ILE A 32 6.57 3.36 -11.12
CA ILE A 32 6.74 2.60 -9.87
C ILE A 32 7.95 3.13 -9.09
N ALA A 33 9.09 3.33 -9.75
CA ALA A 33 10.31 3.81 -9.11
C ALA A 33 10.18 5.22 -8.51
N THR A 34 9.34 6.07 -9.11
CA THR A 34 9.05 7.42 -8.60
C THR A 34 7.92 7.46 -7.56
N ASN A 35 7.24 6.33 -7.32
CA ASN A 35 6.17 6.23 -6.33
C ASN A 35 6.76 6.04 -4.92
N GLN A 36 7.11 7.16 -4.28
CA GLN A 36 7.69 7.20 -2.94
C GLN A 36 6.85 6.47 -1.89
N VAL A 37 5.52 6.56 -1.98
CA VAL A 37 4.61 5.89 -1.04
C VAL A 37 4.65 4.38 -1.23
N GLY A 38 4.61 3.93 -2.49
CA GLY A 38 4.74 2.52 -2.83
C GLY A 38 6.07 1.93 -2.34
N GLN A 39 7.17 2.66 -2.55
CA GLN A 39 8.49 2.25 -2.09
C GLN A 39 8.56 2.15 -0.57
N ALA A 40 8.09 3.17 0.17
CA ALA A 40 8.09 3.13 1.63
C ALA A 40 7.26 1.97 2.20
N ILE A 41 6.15 1.61 1.55
CA ILE A 41 5.35 0.43 1.93
C ILE A 41 6.14 -0.85 1.66
N ALA A 42 6.78 -0.98 0.49
CA ALA A 42 7.58 -2.16 0.15
C ALA A 42 8.77 -2.35 1.11
N ASP A 43 9.49 -1.27 1.42
CA ASP A 43 10.62 -1.30 2.36
C ASP A 43 10.13 -1.75 3.76
N HIS A 44 8.99 -1.22 4.20
CA HIS A 44 8.43 -1.60 5.50
C HIS A 44 7.92 -3.05 5.51
N GLU A 45 7.33 -3.52 4.41
CA GLU A 45 6.95 -4.93 4.19
C GLU A 45 8.10 -5.90 4.37
N GLU A 46 9.30 -5.54 3.90
CA GLU A 46 10.52 -6.34 4.02
C GLU A 46 11.09 -6.31 5.44
N SER A 47 10.85 -5.24 6.19
CA SER A 47 11.32 -5.10 7.58
C SER A 47 10.51 -5.92 8.61
N ILE A 48 9.30 -6.35 8.26
CA ILE A 48 8.42 -7.11 9.16
C ILE A 48 9.06 -8.44 9.56
N SER A 49 9.42 -8.53 10.83
CA SER A 49 10.13 -9.69 11.38
C SER A 49 9.40 -10.37 12.54
N HIS A 50 8.45 -9.72 13.20
CA HIS A 50 7.71 -10.27 14.34
C HIS A 50 6.21 -9.99 14.28
N CYS A 51 5.46 -10.71 15.11
CA CYS A 51 4.03 -10.45 15.28
C CYS A 51 3.81 -9.30 16.28
N PRO A 52 3.05 -8.24 15.93
CA PRO A 52 2.75 -7.13 16.85
C PRO A 52 1.78 -7.51 17.98
N HIS A 53 1.38 -8.78 18.08
CA HIS A 53 0.43 -9.26 19.10
C HIS A 53 1.06 -10.20 20.12
N CYS A 54 2.17 -10.85 19.79
CA CYS A 54 2.79 -11.86 20.65
C CYS A 54 4.30 -12.01 20.42
N ASP A 55 4.92 -11.10 19.67
CA ASP A 55 6.36 -11.02 19.35
C ASP A 55 7.00 -12.24 18.70
N SER A 56 6.19 -13.23 18.31
CA SER A 56 6.67 -14.41 17.58
C SER A 56 7.15 -14.04 16.18
N HIS A 57 8.32 -14.56 15.81
CA HIS A 57 8.90 -14.45 14.47
C HIS A 57 8.31 -15.47 13.47
N ASN A 58 7.44 -16.37 13.91
CA ASN A 58 6.82 -17.38 13.06
C ASN A 58 5.66 -16.79 12.25
N LEU A 59 6.00 -16.12 11.14
CA LEU A 59 5.05 -15.43 10.26
C LEU A 59 4.87 -16.15 8.92
N ASN A 60 3.68 -16.02 8.34
CA ASN A 60 3.37 -16.40 6.97
C ASN A 60 2.77 -15.21 6.21
N ARG A 61 3.09 -15.08 4.92
CA ARG A 61 2.33 -14.21 4.00
C ARG A 61 0.90 -14.74 3.85
N TRP A 62 -0.08 -13.86 3.95
CA TRP A 62 -1.51 -14.17 3.98
C TRP A 62 -2.30 -13.31 2.98
N GLY A 63 -1.80 -13.24 1.75
CA GLY A 63 -2.38 -12.42 0.67
C GLY A 63 -2.19 -10.92 0.89
N MET A 64 -2.96 -10.11 0.16
CA MET A 64 -2.84 -8.66 0.13
C MET A 64 -4.15 -7.98 0.59
N THR A 65 -4.05 -6.74 1.06
CA THR A 65 -5.20 -5.85 1.24
C THR A 65 -5.75 -5.39 -0.11
N LYS A 66 -6.92 -4.73 -0.12
CA LYS A 66 -7.47 -4.16 -1.37
C LYS A 66 -6.56 -3.08 -1.98
N GLN A 67 -5.72 -2.48 -1.16
CA GLN A 67 -4.74 -1.45 -1.51
C GLN A 67 -3.39 -2.04 -1.95
N GLY A 68 -3.27 -3.36 -2.04
CA GLY A 68 -2.02 -4.03 -2.45
C GLY A 68 -1.02 -4.28 -1.33
N ILE A 69 -1.28 -3.82 -0.10
CA ILE A 69 -0.37 -4.01 1.05
C ILE A 69 -0.38 -5.47 1.53
N GLN A 70 0.79 -6.05 1.78
CA GLN A 70 0.99 -7.39 2.30
C GLN A 70 0.30 -7.61 3.65
N ARG A 71 -0.40 -8.75 3.76
CA ARG A 71 -0.94 -9.26 5.02
C ARG A 71 -0.09 -10.40 5.53
N PHE A 72 0.03 -10.49 6.84
CA PHE A 72 0.75 -11.55 7.53
C PHE A 72 -0.19 -12.28 8.49
N LYS A 73 0.05 -13.57 8.70
CA LYS A 73 -0.58 -14.37 9.73
C LYS A 73 0.50 -14.96 10.63
N CYS A 74 0.40 -14.71 11.93
CA CYS A 74 1.27 -15.33 12.92
C CYS A 74 0.86 -16.78 13.13
N LYS A 75 1.82 -17.71 13.11
CA LYS A 75 1.57 -19.13 13.40
C LYS A 75 1.39 -19.42 14.89
N SER A 76 1.96 -18.59 15.76
CA SER A 76 1.89 -18.79 17.21
C SER A 76 0.55 -18.36 17.80
N CYS A 77 0.05 -17.16 17.44
CA CYS A 77 -1.21 -16.64 17.98
C CYS A 77 -2.39 -16.66 16.98
N ASN A 78 -2.17 -17.12 15.74
CA ASN A 78 -3.17 -17.19 14.66
C ASN A 78 -3.80 -15.86 14.22
N LYS A 79 -3.36 -14.72 14.78
CA LYS A 79 -3.85 -13.39 14.39
C LYS A 79 -3.24 -12.92 13.07
N THR A 80 -4.01 -12.12 12.34
CA THR A 80 -3.55 -11.48 11.11
C THR A 80 -3.31 -10.00 11.31
N PHE A 81 -2.29 -9.47 10.66
CA PHE A 81 -1.99 -8.05 10.58
C PHE A 81 -1.56 -7.70 9.15
N ASN A 82 -1.42 -6.42 8.83
CA ASN A 82 -0.85 -5.98 7.56
C ASN A 82 0.53 -5.38 7.80
N ALA A 83 1.25 -5.11 6.72
CA ALA A 83 2.58 -4.55 6.79
C ALA A 83 2.64 -3.21 7.52
N LEU A 84 1.56 -2.42 7.52
CA LEU A 84 1.49 -1.18 8.29
C LEU A 84 1.50 -1.38 9.81
N ALA A 85 1.56 -2.61 10.33
CA ALA A 85 1.76 -2.85 11.76
C ALA A 85 2.97 -2.05 12.29
N ASP A 86 2.85 -1.59 13.53
CA ASP A 86 3.84 -0.77 14.25
C ASP A 86 4.18 0.59 13.60
N SER A 87 3.49 0.95 12.50
CA SER A 87 3.50 2.31 11.96
C SER A 87 2.36 3.16 12.53
N PRO A 88 2.50 4.49 12.58
CA PRO A 88 1.38 5.39 12.90
C PRO A 88 0.17 5.21 11.97
N LEU A 89 0.39 4.68 10.77
CA LEU A 89 -0.66 4.46 9.77
C LEU A 89 -1.46 3.17 10.03
N TYR A 90 -1.07 2.36 11.02
CA TYR A 90 -1.76 1.12 11.34
C TYR A 90 -3.23 1.38 11.70
N ARG A 91 -4.14 0.68 11.01
CA ARG A 91 -5.60 0.79 11.17
C ARG A 91 -6.21 2.16 10.87
N MET A 92 -5.43 3.10 10.32
CA MET A 92 -5.98 4.39 9.93
C MET A 92 -6.94 4.23 8.75
N LYS A 93 -8.03 4.99 8.81
CA LYS A 93 -9.05 5.04 7.74
C LYS A 93 -8.84 6.29 6.89
N LYS A 94 -9.28 6.25 5.64
CA LYS A 94 -9.22 7.38 4.70
C LYS A 94 -7.79 7.91 4.50
N ALA A 95 -6.84 7.01 4.23
CA ALA A 95 -5.41 7.31 4.06
C ALA A 95 -5.16 8.50 3.11
N GLU A 96 -5.98 8.62 2.07
CA GLU A 96 -5.97 9.70 1.08
C GLU A 96 -6.16 11.11 1.67
N LYS A 97 -6.80 11.24 2.84
CA LYS A 97 -7.02 12.53 3.51
C LYS A 97 -5.87 12.93 4.44
N TRP A 98 -4.97 12.01 4.79
CA TRP A 98 -4.06 12.25 5.90
C TRP A 98 -3.02 13.32 5.62
N ILE A 99 -2.50 13.41 4.38
CA ILE A 99 -1.50 14.43 4.03
C ILE A 99 -2.09 15.83 4.19
N GLU A 100 -3.30 16.05 3.69
CA GLU A 100 -3.98 17.33 3.84
C GLU A 100 -4.36 17.59 5.31
N TYR A 101 -4.89 16.57 6.00
CA TYR A 101 -5.25 16.69 7.40
C TYR A 101 -4.05 17.00 8.30
N THR A 102 -2.89 16.36 8.08
CA THR A 102 -1.66 16.65 8.84
C THR A 102 -1.13 18.04 8.56
N LYS A 103 -1.22 18.50 7.31
CA LYS A 103 -0.91 19.90 6.97
C LYS A 103 -1.81 20.88 7.73
N LEU A 104 -3.12 20.67 7.72
CA LEU A 104 -4.08 21.54 8.45
C LEU A 104 -3.85 21.51 9.96
N MET A 105 -3.50 20.35 10.52
CA MET A 105 -3.10 20.24 11.93
C MET A 105 -1.83 21.05 12.22
N TRP A 106 -0.81 20.96 11.36
CA TRP A 106 0.43 21.72 11.48
C TRP A 106 0.19 23.24 11.41
N GLU A 107 -0.75 23.67 10.56
CA GLU A 107 -1.17 25.06 10.42
C GLU A 107 -2.08 25.56 11.57
N GLY A 108 -2.40 24.71 12.55
CA GLY A 108 -3.22 25.07 13.70
C GLY A 108 -4.70 25.29 13.37
N VAL A 109 -5.18 24.75 12.25
CA VAL A 109 -6.59 24.85 11.86
C VAL A 109 -7.45 24.01 12.81
N SER A 110 -8.55 24.59 13.30
CA SER A 110 -9.42 23.90 14.24
C SER A 110 -10.04 22.63 13.64
N LEU A 111 -10.25 21.60 14.46
CA LEU A 111 -10.82 20.31 14.03
C LEU A 111 -12.11 20.45 13.22
N ARG A 112 -12.96 21.43 13.55
CA ARG A 112 -14.22 21.70 12.83
C ARG A 112 -13.99 22.20 11.41
N LYS A 113 -12.92 22.96 11.17
CA LYS A 113 -12.56 23.48 9.85
C LYS A 113 -11.79 22.45 9.00
N SER A 114 -11.18 21.44 9.64
CA SER A 114 -10.38 20.40 8.98
C SER A 114 -11.13 19.08 8.72
N ALA A 115 -12.45 19.02 8.96
CA ALA A 115 -13.28 17.81 8.89
C ALA A 115 -13.91 17.56 7.51
#